data_AF-A0A7J3TL84-F1
#
_entry.id   AF-A0A7J3TL84-F1
#
_cell.length_a   1.000
_cell.length_b   1.000
_cell.length_c   1.000
_cell.angle_alpha   90.00
_cell.angle_beta   90.00
_cell.angle_gamma   90.00
#
_symmetry.space_group_name_H-M   'P 1'
#
loop_
_entity.id
_entity.type
_entity.pdbx_description
1 polymer ?
#
loop_
_entity_poly.entity_id
_entity_poly.type
_entity_poly.pdbx_seq_one_letter_code
_entity_poly.pdbx_strand_id
1 'polypeptide(L)'
;MEHLRDRYPHHLSFGEKKKVAIASVVSMNPRILLLDEPTANLDPVSREELIKIIKDLNRDGMTIVIATHDTELALKSDRVMILNRKIIKEGTPKEIFSDLTLLKENGLDAPQIVKLFIKLGLEIPTDEEEAVKIIKSYLNIGPTSSKPCL
;
A
#
# COMPACT_ATOMS: atom_id res chain seq x y z
N MET A 1 7.39 -19.35 3.86
CA MET A 1 8.81 -19.02 4.14
C MET A 1 9.64 -20.25 4.54
N GLU A 2 9.13 -21.47 4.37
CA GLU A 2 9.78 -22.69 4.89
C GLU A 2 11.14 -22.99 4.23
N HIS A 3 11.31 -22.64 2.96
CA HIS A 3 12.57 -22.79 2.22
C HIS A 3 13.73 -21.90 2.70
N LEU A 4 13.47 -20.97 3.63
CA LEU A 4 14.48 -20.05 4.19
C LEU A 4 15.06 -20.57 5.52
N ARG A 5 14.46 -21.60 6.13
CA ARG A 5 14.74 -22.02 7.50
C ARG A 5 16.21 -22.38 7.76
N ASP A 6 16.82 -23.09 6.82
CA ASP A 6 18.19 -23.59 6.94
C ASP A 6 19.20 -22.77 6.14
N ARG A 7 18.78 -21.63 5.57
CA ARG A 7 19.66 -20.75 4.80
C ARG A 7 20.31 -19.70 5.69
N TYR A 8 21.61 -19.50 5.50
CA TYR A 8 22.29 -18.39 6.14
C TYR A 8 21.73 -17.05 5.66
N PRO A 9 21.54 -16.05 6.56
CA PRO A 9 20.99 -14.75 6.20
C PRO A 9 21.73 -14.05 5.05
N HIS A 10 23.04 -14.26 4.91
CA HIS A 10 23.83 -13.64 3.84
C HIS A 10 23.52 -14.22 2.44
N HIS A 11 22.98 -15.44 2.35
CA HIS A 11 22.54 -16.06 1.10
C HIS A 11 21.11 -15.68 0.68
N LEU A 12 20.42 -14.87 1.48
CA LEU A 12 19.07 -14.42 1.19
C LEU A 12 19.08 -13.20 0.27
N SER A 13 18.09 -13.13 -0.63
CA SER A 13 17.79 -11.93 -1.38
C SER A 13 17.42 -10.77 -0.44
N PHE A 14 17.51 -9.53 -0.91
CA PHE A 14 17.16 -8.38 -0.08
C PHE A 14 15.70 -8.42 0.41
N GLY A 15 14.78 -8.88 -0.44
CA GLY A 15 13.38 -9.09 -0.07
C GLY A 15 13.17 -10.21 0.94
N GLU A 16 13.91 -11.32 0.82
CA GLU A 16 13.90 -12.39 1.81
C GLU A 16 14.43 -11.91 3.17
N LYS A 17 15.53 -11.13 3.18
CA LYS A 17 16.06 -10.52 4.41
C LYS A 17 15.04 -9.63 5.09
N LYS A 18 14.32 -8.78 4.35
CA LYS A 18 13.24 -7.94 4.89
C LYS A 18 12.10 -8.77 5.46
N LYS A 19 11.66 -9.82 4.74
CA LYS A 19 10.62 -10.74 5.21
C LYS A 19 11.01 -11.44 6.52
N VAL A 20 12.25 -11.93 6.63
CA VAL A 20 12.79 -12.56 7.85
C VAL A 20 12.89 -11.54 9.00
N ALA A 21 13.31 -10.30 8.73
CA ALA A 21 13.39 -9.25 9.74
C ALA A 21 12.00 -8.86 10.28
N ILE A 22 10.98 -8.79 9.43
CA ILE A 22 9.60 -8.55 9.89
C ILE A 22 9.09 -9.74 10.69
N ALA A 23 9.34 -10.97 10.22
CA ALA A 23 8.95 -12.18 10.94
C ALA A 23 9.60 -12.27 12.33
N SER A 24 10.86 -11.86 12.49
CA SER A 24 11.51 -11.85 13.79
C SER A 24 10.85 -10.88 14.77
N VAL A 25 10.46 -9.69 14.31
CA VAL A 25 9.74 -8.72 15.14
C VAL A 25 8.34 -9.20 15.48
N VAL A 26 7.60 -9.72 14.50
CA VAL A 26 6.24 -10.25 14.68
C VAL A 26 6.21 -11.44 15.64
N SER A 27 7.28 -12.26 15.69
CA SER A 27 7.35 -13.40 16.61
C SER A 27 7.30 -13.03 18.09
N MET A 28 7.56 -11.75 18.43
CA MET A 28 7.39 -11.22 19.78
C MET A 28 5.92 -10.88 20.12
N ASN A 29 4.99 -11.10 19.18
CA ASN A 29 3.58 -10.75 19.28
C ASN A 29 3.32 -9.29 19.75
N PRO A 30 3.90 -8.28 19.06
CA PRO A 30 3.66 -6.89 19.41
C PRO A 30 2.18 -6.51 19.20
N ARG A 31 1.76 -5.37 19.75
CA ARG A 31 0.44 -4.77 19.42
C ARG A 31 0.53 -3.76 18.28
N ILE A 32 1.71 -3.17 18.09
CA ILE A 32 1.99 -2.12 17.12
C ILE A 32 3.30 -2.49 16.40
N LEU A 33 3.27 -2.46 15.08
CA LEU A 33 4.44 -2.64 14.21
C LEU A 33 4.73 -1.32 13.47
N LEU A 34 5.94 -0.80 13.67
CA LEU A 34 6.44 0.39 12.97
C LEU A 34 7.36 -0.05 11.84
N LEU A 35 7.11 0.44 10.63
CA LEU A 35 7.88 0.10 9.44
C LEU A 35 8.37 1.37 8.75
N ASP A 36 9.69 1.48 8.58
CA ASP A 36 10.31 2.56 7.83
C ASP A 36 10.70 2.05 6.43
N GLU A 37 10.11 2.62 5.40
CA GLU A 37 10.29 2.27 3.98
C GLU A 37 10.33 0.75 3.71
N PRO A 38 9.29 0.00 4.12
CA PRO A 38 9.30 -1.45 4.07
C PRO A 38 9.46 -1.99 2.64
N THR A 39 8.97 -1.26 1.64
CA THR A 39 8.98 -1.67 0.23
C THR A 39 10.21 -1.19 -0.55
N ALA A 40 11.10 -0.40 0.05
CA ALA A 40 12.29 0.11 -0.64
C ALA A 40 13.21 -1.00 -1.15
N ASN A 41 13.79 -0.81 -2.33
CA ASN A 41 14.71 -1.76 -2.99
C ASN A 41 14.15 -3.18 -3.19
N LEU A 42 12.83 -3.32 -3.25
CA LEU A 42 12.16 -4.56 -3.64
C LEU A 42 11.77 -4.50 -5.12
N ASP A 43 11.91 -5.64 -5.79
CA ASP A 43 11.26 -5.85 -7.08
C ASP A 43 9.71 -5.86 -6.91
N PRO A 44 8.94 -5.65 -7.98
CA PRO A 44 7.48 -5.57 -7.90
C PRO A 44 6.82 -6.79 -7.22
N VAL A 45 7.31 -8.00 -7.51
CA VAL A 45 6.73 -9.24 -6.95
C VAL A 45 7.00 -9.32 -5.45
N SER A 46 8.26 -9.12 -5.02
CA SER A 46 8.60 -9.10 -3.59
C SER A 46 7.87 -7.99 -2.82
N ARG A 47 7.63 -6.84 -3.46
CA ARG A 47 6.87 -5.73 -2.88
C ARG A 47 5.41 -6.12 -2.63
N GLU A 48 4.75 -6.72 -3.62
CA GLU A 48 3.37 -7.19 -3.46
C GLU A 48 3.23 -8.25 -2.37
N GLU A 49 4.15 -9.21 -2.32
CA GLU A 49 4.19 -10.22 -1.26
C GLU A 49 4.32 -9.58 0.12
N LEU A 50 5.20 -8.59 0.26
CA LEU A 50 5.41 -7.90 1.53
C LEU A 50 4.16 -7.10 1.94
N ILE A 51 3.56 -6.36 1.02
CA ILE A 51 2.33 -5.59 1.28
C ILE A 51 1.21 -6.54 1.72
N LYS A 52 1.10 -7.72 1.10
CA LYS A 52 0.13 -8.75 1.50
C LYS A 52 0.36 -9.21 2.93
N ILE A 53 1.59 -9.52 3.30
CA ILE A 53 1.94 -9.89 4.69
C ILE A 53 1.53 -8.80 5.67
N ILE A 54 1.85 -7.53 5.36
CA ILE A 54 1.51 -6.39 6.22
C ILE A 54 -0.02 -6.26 6.38
N LYS A 55 -0.78 -6.40 5.30
CA LYS A 55 -2.26 -6.37 5.34
C LYS A 55 -2.83 -7.53 6.15
N ASP A 56 -2.27 -8.72 6.01
CA ASP A 56 -2.70 -9.90 6.76
C ASP A 56 -2.49 -9.69 8.27
N LEU A 57 -1.32 -9.18 8.67
CA LEU A 57 -1.03 -8.82 10.07
C LEU A 57 -1.99 -7.77 10.62
N ASN A 58 -2.32 -6.75 9.82
CA ASN A 58 -3.27 -5.72 10.22
C ASN A 58 -4.67 -6.29 10.44
N ARG A 59 -5.13 -7.17 9.53
CA ARG A 59 -6.41 -7.87 9.65
C ARG A 59 -6.48 -8.77 10.89
N ASP A 60 -5.35 -9.32 11.31
CA ASP A 60 -5.24 -10.11 12.55
C ASP A 60 -5.22 -9.25 13.83
N GLY A 61 -5.41 -7.93 13.71
CA GLY A 61 -5.56 -6.99 14.82
C GLY A 61 -4.28 -6.23 15.19
N MET A 62 -3.19 -6.39 14.44
CA MET A 62 -1.97 -5.61 14.63
C MET A 62 -2.16 -4.18 14.13
N THR A 63 -1.81 -3.18 14.94
CA THR A 63 -1.72 -1.81 14.43
C THR A 63 -0.43 -1.65 13.64
N ILE A 64 -0.52 -1.19 12.38
CA ILE A 64 0.65 -0.96 11.54
C ILE A 64 0.81 0.54 11.31
N VAL A 65 2.03 1.06 11.50
CA VAL A 65 2.39 2.42 11.10
C VAL A 65 3.54 2.34 10.11
N ILE A 66 3.35 2.96 8.94
CA ILE A 66 4.33 2.94 7.87
C ILE A 66 4.79 4.38 7.60
N ALA A 67 6.09 4.61 7.67
CA ALA A 67 6.72 5.80 7.10
C ALA A 67 7.14 5.46 5.67
N THR A 68 6.57 6.19 4.69
CA THR A 68 6.92 5.98 3.29
C THR A 68 6.67 7.20 2.42
N HIS A 69 7.46 7.34 1.36
CA HIS A 69 7.18 8.23 0.23
C HIS A 69 6.35 7.57 -0.89
N ASP A 70 6.05 6.28 -0.76
CA ASP A 70 5.27 5.50 -1.72
C ASP A 70 3.77 5.77 -1.56
N THR A 71 3.24 6.65 -2.40
CA THR A 71 1.84 7.06 -2.29
C THR A 71 0.85 5.98 -2.72
N GLU A 72 1.26 5.03 -3.57
CA GLU A 72 0.43 3.86 -3.93
C GLU A 72 0.22 2.94 -2.71
N LEU A 73 1.24 2.79 -1.87
CA LEU A 73 1.10 2.08 -0.60
C LEU A 73 0.26 2.88 0.40
N ALA A 74 0.50 4.18 0.52
CA ALA A 74 -0.24 5.05 1.43
C ALA A 74 -1.74 5.15 1.08
N LEU A 75 -2.10 5.04 -0.20
CA LEU A 75 -3.51 5.00 -0.64
C LEU A 75 -4.30 3.84 -0.01
N LYS A 76 -3.63 2.72 0.27
CA LYS A 76 -4.22 1.49 0.81
C LYS A 76 -4.34 1.48 2.34
N SER A 77 -4.03 2.59 3.00
CA SER A 77 -4.08 2.72 4.47
C SER A 77 -5.43 3.23 4.96
N ASP A 78 -5.75 3.01 6.23
CA ASP A 78 -6.98 3.58 6.82
C ASP A 78 -6.85 5.09 7.06
N ARG A 79 -5.63 5.55 7.36
CA ARG A 79 -5.31 6.93 7.76
C ARG A 79 -3.94 7.33 7.22
N VAL A 80 -3.85 8.56 6.70
CA VAL A 80 -2.62 9.13 6.15
C VAL A 80 -2.30 10.44 6.86
N MET A 81 -1.00 10.63 7.15
CA MET A 81 -0.47 11.84 7.74
C MET A 81 0.65 12.38 6.86
N ILE A 82 0.54 13.65 6.45
CA ILE A 82 1.63 14.36 5.78
C ILE A 82 2.54 14.97 6.85
N LEU A 83 3.81 14.54 6.85
CA LEU A 83 4.82 15.03 7.77
C LEU A 83 5.84 15.90 7.03
N ASN A 84 6.01 17.14 7.47
CA ASN A 84 7.09 18.03 7.02
C ASN A 84 7.56 18.88 8.21
N ARG A 85 8.55 18.37 8.97
CA ARG A 85 9.01 18.86 10.29
C ARG A 85 7.95 18.86 11.41
N LYS A 86 6.68 18.99 11.04
CA LYS A 86 5.46 18.88 11.84
C LYS A 86 4.40 18.16 11.00
N ILE A 87 3.35 17.70 11.64
CA ILE A 87 2.18 17.18 10.94
C ILE A 87 1.51 18.35 10.21
N ILE A 88 1.43 18.25 8.88
CA ILE A 88 0.83 19.26 8.02
C ILE A 88 -0.67 19.00 7.88
N LYS A 89 -1.03 17.75 7.63
CA LYS A 89 -2.42 17.30 7.50
C LYS A 89 -2.53 15.84 7.89
N GLU A 90 -3.68 15.47 8.41
CA GLU A 90 -4.06 14.10 8.75
C GLU A 90 -5.50 13.87 8.29
N GLY A 91 -5.78 12.69 7.76
CA GLY A 91 -7.11 12.31 7.31
C GLY A 91 -7.14 10.94 6.65
N THR A 92 -8.27 10.63 6.02
CA THR A 92 -8.40 9.47 5.14
C THR A 92 -7.57 9.63 3.87
N PRO A 93 -7.22 8.55 3.16
CA PRO A 93 -6.55 8.65 1.86
C PRO A 93 -7.30 9.56 0.87
N LYS A 94 -8.64 9.51 0.82
CA LYS A 94 -9.44 10.37 -0.07
C LYS A 94 -9.26 11.86 0.26
N GLU A 95 -9.25 12.24 1.54
CA GLU A 95 -9.07 13.64 1.98
C GLU A 95 -7.64 14.16 1.77
N ILE A 96 -6.64 13.28 1.84
CA ILE A 96 -5.25 13.63 1.61
C ILE A 96 -4.94 13.72 0.11
N PHE A 97 -5.31 12.70 -0.67
CA PHE A 97 -4.92 12.60 -2.07
C PHE A 97 -5.80 13.42 -3.04
N SER A 98 -6.94 13.96 -2.57
CA SER A 98 -7.73 14.94 -3.34
C SER A 98 -7.05 16.31 -3.45
N ASP A 99 -6.14 16.65 -2.53
CA ASP A 99 -5.44 17.93 -2.51
C ASP A 99 -4.06 17.83 -3.18
N LEU A 100 -4.07 17.89 -4.53
CA LEU A 100 -2.85 17.77 -5.33
C LEU A 100 -1.84 18.90 -5.08
N THR A 101 -2.31 20.08 -4.67
CA THR A 101 -1.45 21.23 -4.38
C THR A 101 -0.68 20.98 -3.08
N LEU A 102 -1.39 20.56 -2.03
CA LEU A 102 -0.78 20.20 -0.74
C LEU A 102 0.30 19.12 -0.89
N LEU A 103 0.05 18.09 -1.71
CA LEU A 103 1.05 17.03 -1.95
C LEU A 103 2.30 17.61 -2.59
N LYS A 104 2.16 18.37 -3.69
CA LYS A 104 3.29 18.95 -4.42
C LYS A 104 4.13 19.90 -3.57
N GLU A 105 3.49 20.76 -2.78
CA GLU A 105 4.19 21.70 -1.88
C GLU A 105 5.02 20.99 -0.82
N ASN A 106 4.68 19.74 -0.49
CA ASN A 106 5.39 18.90 0.46
C ASN A 106 6.28 17.84 -0.20
N GLY A 107 6.57 17.97 -1.51
CA GLY A 107 7.46 17.06 -2.23
C GLY A 107 6.88 15.65 -2.46
N LEU A 108 5.56 15.51 -2.36
CA LEU A 108 4.83 14.28 -2.59
C LEU A 108 4.11 14.35 -3.95
N ASP A 109 3.81 13.18 -4.50
CA ASP A 109 3.06 13.06 -5.73
C ASP A 109 1.85 12.14 -5.53
N ALA A 110 0.72 12.47 -6.15
CA ALA A 110 -0.48 11.66 -6.00
C ALA A 110 -0.33 10.30 -6.70
N PRO A 111 -0.98 9.25 -6.16
CA PRO A 111 -1.07 7.96 -6.84
C PRO A 111 -1.60 8.11 -8.26
N GLN A 112 -1.14 7.26 -9.18
CA GLN A 112 -1.51 7.37 -10.60
C GLN A 112 -3.02 7.21 -10.81
N ILE A 113 -3.61 6.29 -10.05
CA ILE A 113 -5.05 6.04 -10.09
C ILE A 113 -5.85 7.27 -9.64
N VAL A 114 -5.40 7.97 -8.59
CA VAL A 114 -6.06 9.20 -8.12
C VAL A 114 -6.02 10.29 -9.18
N LYS A 115 -4.84 10.52 -9.80
CA LYS A 115 -4.70 11.50 -10.88
C LYS A 115 -5.61 11.21 -12.07
N LEU A 116 -5.73 9.93 -12.44
CA LEU A 116 -6.60 9.51 -13.53
C LEU A 116 -8.06 9.83 -13.20
N PHE A 117 -8.53 9.47 -12.01
CA PHE A 117 -9.93 9.67 -11.62
C PHE A 117 -10.30 11.14 -11.47
N ILE A 118 -9.39 11.97 -10.94
CA ILE A 118 -9.56 13.43 -10.92
C ILE A 118 -9.71 13.98 -12.35
N LYS A 119 -8.87 13.53 -13.30
CA LYS A 119 -8.97 13.96 -14.71
C LYS A 119 -10.26 13.51 -15.38
N LEU A 120 -10.80 12.35 -14.99
CA LEU A 120 -12.07 11.83 -15.49
C LEU A 120 -13.29 12.46 -14.80
N GLY A 121 -13.09 13.29 -13.75
CA GLY A 121 -14.19 13.84 -12.95
C GLY A 121 -14.93 12.78 -12.13
N LEU A 122 -14.26 11.67 -11.79
CA LEU A 122 -14.83 10.56 -11.04
C LEU A 122 -14.41 10.60 -9.57
N GLU A 123 -15.16 9.86 -8.73
CA GLU A 123 -14.82 9.70 -7.32
C GLU A 123 -13.47 9.01 -7.15
N ILE A 124 -12.65 9.48 -6.21
CA ILE A 124 -11.32 8.93 -5.96
C ILE A 124 -11.44 7.55 -5.30
N PRO A 125 -10.85 6.49 -5.88
CA PRO A 125 -10.83 5.16 -5.27
C PRO A 125 -9.74 5.04 -4.19
N THR A 126 -9.92 4.16 -3.21
CA THR A 126 -8.94 3.79 -2.19
C THR A 126 -8.06 2.61 -2.60
N ASP A 127 -8.45 1.86 -3.63
CA ASP A 127 -7.68 0.76 -4.19
C ASP A 127 -8.06 0.47 -5.66
N GLU A 128 -7.34 -0.47 -6.26
CA GLU A 128 -7.57 -0.88 -7.64
C GLU A 128 -8.93 -1.56 -7.86
N GLU A 129 -9.50 -2.24 -6.85
CA GLU A 129 -10.79 -2.92 -6.97
C GLU A 129 -11.96 -1.94 -6.99
N GLU A 130 -11.94 -0.93 -6.12
CA GLU A 130 -12.91 0.16 -6.11
C GLU A 130 -12.85 0.94 -7.42
N ALA A 131 -11.64 1.22 -7.92
CA ALA A 131 -11.45 1.89 -9.20
C ALA A 131 -12.12 1.15 -10.36
N VAL A 132 -11.91 -0.17 -10.46
CA VAL A 132 -12.55 -1.01 -11.49
C VAL A 132 -14.07 -0.97 -11.36
N LYS A 133 -14.62 -0.99 -10.13
CA LYS A 133 -16.07 -0.89 -9.90
C LYS A 133 -16.64 0.45 -10.39
N ILE A 134 -15.98 1.56 -10.06
CA ILE A 134 -16.40 2.90 -10.47
C ILE A 134 -16.37 3.03 -12.01
N ILE A 135 -15.29 2.58 -12.66
CA ILE A 135 -15.18 2.64 -14.13
C ILE A 135 -16.26 1.79 -14.80
N LYS A 136 -16.52 0.57 -14.31
CA LYS A 136 -17.58 -0.28 -14.86
C LYS A 136 -18.96 0.37 -14.75
N SER A 137 -19.24 0.99 -13.60
CA SER A 137 -20.47 1.75 -13.38
C SER A 137 -20.58 2.94 -14.33
N TYR A 138 -19.50 3.69 -14.55
CA TYR A 138 -19.48 4.85 -15.43
C TYR A 138 -19.70 4.47 -16.91
N LEU A 139 -19.16 3.34 -17.34
CA LEU A 139 -19.29 2.85 -18.72
C LEU A 139 -20.61 2.13 -19.01
N ASN A 140 -21.53 2.00 -18.03
CA ASN A 140 -22.75 1.18 -18.13
C ASN A 140 -22.48 -0.28 -18.57
N ILE A 141 -21.30 -0.81 -18.28
CA ILE A 141 -20.96 -2.20 -18.58
C ILE A 141 -21.50 -3.05 -17.41
N GLY A 142 -22.66 -3.70 -17.64
CA GLY A 142 -23.23 -4.69 -16.71
C GLY A 142 -22.23 -5.82 -16.39
N PRO A 143 -22.48 -6.62 -15.33
CA PRO A 143 -21.51 -7.61 -14.85
C PRO A 143 -21.09 -8.52 -16.00
N THR A 144 -19.81 -8.41 -16.38
CA THR A 144 -19.17 -9.26 -17.38
C THR A 144 -19.28 -10.70 -16.92
N SER A 145 -20.26 -11.42 -17.46
CA SER A 145 -20.34 -12.88 -17.37
C SER A 145 -19.03 -13.44 -17.90
N SER A 146 -18.28 -14.07 -17.00
CA SER A 146 -17.19 -14.98 -17.31
C SER A 146 -17.60 -15.92 -18.45
N LYS A 147 -16.97 -15.78 -19.61
CA LYS A 147 -16.75 -16.92 -20.49
C LYS A 147 -15.31 -17.38 -20.27
N PRO A 148 -15.08 -18.64 -19.86
CA PRO A 148 -13.73 -19.20 -19.85
C PRO A 148 -13.29 -19.35 -21.31
N CYS A 149 -12.14 -18.78 -21.65
CA CYS A 149 -11.46 -19.12 -22.90
C CYS A 149 -11.03 -20.59 -22.81
N LEU A 150 -11.62 -21.43 -23.68
CA LEU A 150 -11.01 -22.66 -24.20
C LEU A 150 -10.12 -22.29 -25.38
#